data_AF-A0A0H1ATN8-F1
#
_entry.id   AF-A0A0H1ATN8-F1
#
_cell.length_a   1.000
_cell.length_b   1.000
_cell.length_c   1.000
_cell.angle_alpha   90.00
_cell.angle_beta   90.00
_cell.angle_gamma   90.00
#
_symmetry.space_group_name_H-M   'P 1'
#
loop_
_entity.id
_entity.type
_entity.pdbx_description
1 polymer ?
#
loop_
_entity_poly.entity_id
_entity_poly.type
_entity_poly.pdbx_seq_one_letter_code
_entity_poly.pdbx_strand_id
1 'polypeptide(L)'
;MSNASQHLSVREKVGYSLGDLAANLIFQTLITYLAFFYTDVYALPASTAATIIFVVGLLGAFVFTPVIGILADRTRTRWGKFRPWILWTAVPFGVLSLLAFSTPELGERGKVIYALATYTLLVLVYGANNLPYSALSGVLTGNMAQRNSLSAYRFVAVMIAQFVIQVLLLPLVLILGDGDRVRGFESVMTVFAVVGTVFFLITFATTRERIVPTPAQSSGVRQDLADLARNRPWLVMLALTILVFATLALKGGMTIYYFQYYLDPAALADFLERSGFERAIGGLNAMLASAGMAGFLWPEDAPTSAFSLFNAGGIVFMILGIGLSRPLADRFGKRNVFGGALFVSTLFLLAFYVYPPDAIGLVFGSQILHGFFYGITIPLLWAMIADVADWSEWKNDRRATAIIFSAMLCGLKIGLSIGGALVAAVLARYGYEAGASTQPAAAIDGIRLAVSVYCALPFLAAVALLFFYEIDKPMETRIEHELGARRARAAGATP
;
A
#
# COMPACT_ATOMS: atom_id res chain seq x y z
N MET A 1 17.51 36.03 -2.59
CA MET A 1 16.95 34.89 -1.83
C MET A 1 18.12 34.18 -1.16
N SER A 2 18.17 34.09 0.18
CA SER A 2 19.34 33.50 0.85
C SER A 2 19.34 31.97 0.74
N ASN A 3 20.49 31.38 0.41
CA ASN A 3 20.68 29.92 0.25
C ASN A 3 20.30 29.10 1.51
N ALA A 4 20.20 29.72 2.68
CA ALA A 4 19.84 29.07 3.93
C ALA A 4 18.36 28.62 4.01
N SER A 5 17.45 29.20 3.22
CA SER A 5 16.01 28.97 3.35
C SER A 5 15.49 27.67 2.72
N GLN A 6 16.35 26.89 2.05
CA GLN A 6 15.95 25.66 1.35
C GLN A 6 16.49 24.37 1.96
N HIS A 7 17.37 24.44 2.97
CA HIS A 7 17.95 23.25 3.60
C HIS A 7 17.02 22.70 4.68
N LEU A 8 16.61 21.42 4.56
CA LEU A 8 15.76 20.76 5.55
C LEU A 8 16.64 20.11 6.62
N SER A 9 16.35 20.41 7.89
CA SER A 9 17.03 19.77 9.02
C SER A 9 16.67 18.28 9.11
N VAL A 10 17.53 17.46 9.73
CA VAL A 10 17.22 16.05 10.00
C VAL A 10 15.94 15.92 10.82
N ARG A 11 15.75 16.80 11.82
CA ARG A 11 14.54 16.86 12.65
C ARG A 11 13.28 17.05 11.81
N GLU A 12 13.32 17.92 10.82
CA GLU A 12 12.18 18.17 9.93
C GLU A 12 11.95 17.02 8.95
N LYS A 13 13.00 16.36 8.47
CA LYS A 13 12.88 15.17 7.60
C LYS A 13 12.26 13.97 8.34
N VAL A 14 12.74 13.70 9.55
CA VAL A 14 12.18 12.67 10.43
C VAL A 14 10.76 13.02 10.81
N GLY A 15 10.52 14.26 11.27
CA GLY A 15 9.20 14.73 11.63
C GLY A 15 8.19 14.65 10.49
N TYR A 16 8.58 15.02 9.26
CA TYR A 16 7.75 14.80 8.07
C TYR A 16 7.44 13.31 7.87
N SER A 17 8.44 12.44 7.93
CA SER A 17 8.28 11.01 7.62
C SER A 17 7.44 10.25 8.66
N LEU A 18 7.37 10.72 9.91
CA LEU A 18 6.49 10.17 10.94
C LEU A 18 5.00 10.27 10.55
N GLY A 19 4.60 11.31 9.80
CA GLY A 19 3.25 11.42 9.26
C GLY A 19 2.92 10.31 8.27
N ASP A 20 3.87 9.94 7.41
CA ASP A 20 3.67 8.82 6.48
C ASP A 20 3.62 7.49 7.23
N LEU A 21 4.49 7.31 8.24
CA LEU A 21 4.47 6.13 9.11
C LEU A 21 3.09 5.95 9.75
N ALA A 22 2.54 7.01 10.35
CA ALA A 22 1.22 7.02 10.98
C ALA A 22 0.09 6.66 10.00
N ALA A 23 0.08 7.28 8.82
CA ALA A 23 -0.90 7.01 7.79
C ALA A 23 -0.82 5.56 7.27
N ASN A 24 0.40 5.03 7.11
CA ASN A 24 0.62 3.67 6.60
C ASN A 24 0.26 2.57 7.60
N LEU A 25 0.43 2.79 8.91
CA LEU A 25 0.00 1.81 9.92
C LEU A 25 -1.49 1.47 9.78
N ILE A 26 -2.34 2.48 9.59
CA ILE A 26 -3.79 2.24 9.42
C ILE A 26 -4.11 1.77 8.00
N PHE A 27 -3.56 2.43 6.98
CA PHE A 27 -3.88 2.12 5.58
C PHE A 27 -3.52 0.69 5.19
N GLN A 28 -2.35 0.20 5.59
CA GLN A 28 -1.95 -1.16 5.29
C GLN A 28 -2.78 -2.18 6.08
N THR A 29 -3.23 -1.82 7.29
CA THR A 29 -4.17 -2.64 8.06
C THR A 29 -5.50 -2.77 7.34
N LEU A 30 -6.02 -1.67 6.77
CA LEU A 30 -7.25 -1.69 5.97
C LEU A 30 -7.12 -2.56 4.72
N ILE A 31 -5.96 -2.56 4.06
CA ILE A 31 -5.74 -3.38 2.86
C ILE A 31 -5.64 -4.87 3.21
N THR A 32 -4.90 -5.19 4.28
CA THR A 32 -4.47 -6.57 4.56
C THR A 32 -5.46 -7.30 5.47
N TYR A 33 -6.03 -6.61 6.46
CA TYR A 33 -6.78 -7.24 7.54
C TYR A 33 -8.26 -6.87 7.58
N LEU A 34 -8.74 -5.88 6.82
CA LEU A 34 -10.14 -5.43 6.94
C LEU A 34 -11.15 -6.54 6.60
N ALA A 35 -10.90 -7.30 5.54
CA ALA A 35 -11.78 -8.41 5.16
C ALA A 35 -11.81 -9.51 6.24
N PHE A 36 -10.65 -9.84 6.80
CA PHE A 36 -10.51 -10.78 7.92
C PHE A 36 -11.17 -10.26 9.20
N PHE A 37 -10.95 -8.99 9.54
CA PHE A 37 -11.59 -8.36 10.68
C PHE A 37 -13.12 -8.37 10.53
N TYR A 38 -13.67 -8.03 9.37
CA TYR A 38 -15.12 -8.04 9.17
C TYR A 38 -15.73 -9.43 9.21
N THR A 39 -15.05 -10.44 8.69
CA THR A 39 -15.59 -11.80 8.63
C THR A 39 -15.31 -12.56 9.93
N ASP A 40 -14.06 -12.71 10.34
CA ASP A 40 -13.66 -13.56 11.46
C ASP A 40 -13.72 -12.88 12.84
N VAL A 41 -13.62 -11.55 12.91
CA VAL A 41 -13.62 -10.84 14.19
C VAL A 41 -14.98 -10.20 14.47
N TYR A 42 -15.51 -9.43 13.53
CA TYR A 42 -16.80 -8.74 13.68
C TYR A 42 -18.01 -9.62 13.33
N ALA A 43 -17.76 -10.77 12.66
CA ALA A 43 -18.77 -11.74 12.26
C ALA A 43 -19.86 -11.17 11.32
N LEU A 44 -19.43 -10.43 10.30
CA LEU A 44 -20.29 -10.03 9.17
C LEU A 44 -20.26 -11.12 8.08
N PRO A 45 -21.38 -11.36 7.39
CA PRO A 45 -21.38 -12.18 6.18
C PRO A 45 -20.35 -11.65 5.17
N ALA A 46 -19.57 -12.56 4.57
CA ALA A 46 -18.51 -12.19 3.64
C ALA A 46 -19.02 -11.40 2.42
N SER A 47 -20.24 -11.67 1.96
CA SER A 47 -20.89 -10.90 0.88
C SER A 47 -21.15 -9.44 1.27
N THR A 48 -21.57 -9.21 2.51
CA THR A 48 -21.80 -7.88 3.07
C THR A 48 -20.48 -7.14 3.26
N ALA A 49 -19.46 -7.82 3.82
CA ALA A 49 -18.12 -7.25 3.96
C ALA A 49 -17.54 -6.82 2.60
N ALA A 50 -17.66 -7.66 1.56
CA ALA A 50 -17.23 -7.34 0.21
C ALA A 50 -17.89 -6.06 -0.34
N THR A 51 -19.22 -5.96 -0.15
CA THR A 51 -19.99 -4.79 -0.59
C THR A 51 -19.55 -3.52 0.11
N ILE A 52 -19.37 -3.56 1.43
CA ILE A 52 -18.90 -2.41 2.22
C ILE A 52 -17.51 -1.97 1.74
N ILE A 53 -16.57 -2.92 1.62
CA ILE A 53 -15.19 -2.63 1.21
C ILE A 53 -15.15 -1.98 -0.18
N PHE A 54 -15.92 -2.54 -1.13
CA PHE A 54 -16.00 -2.04 -2.50
C PHE A 54 -16.59 -0.64 -2.57
N VAL A 55 -17.80 -0.45 -2.03
CA VAL A 55 -18.53 0.82 -2.14
C VAL A 55 -17.76 1.95 -1.48
N VAL A 56 -17.28 1.75 -0.25
CA VAL A 56 -16.54 2.77 0.48
C VAL A 56 -15.19 3.06 -0.17
N GLY A 57 -14.50 2.04 -0.68
CA GLY A 57 -13.27 2.21 -1.44
C GLY A 57 -13.46 3.09 -2.68
N LEU A 58 -14.54 2.85 -3.44
CA LEU A 58 -14.89 3.67 -4.60
C LEU A 58 -15.29 5.11 -4.22
N LEU A 59 -16.04 5.30 -3.12
CA LEU A 59 -16.31 6.64 -2.59
C LEU A 59 -15.01 7.37 -2.24
N GLY A 60 -14.05 6.67 -1.63
CA GLY A 60 -12.71 7.18 -1.35
C GLY A 60 -11.98 7.64 -2.62
N ALA A 61 -12.04 6.85 -3.69
CA ALA A 61 -11.37 7.14 -4.95
C ALA A 61 -12.03 8.30 -5.73
N PHE A 62 -13.35 8.23 -5.93
CA PHE A 62 -14.06 9.12 -6.85
C PHE A 62 -14.69 10.35 -6.21
N VAL A 63 -15.00 10.30 -4.91
CA VAL A 63 -15.69 11.39 -4.20
C VAL A 63 -14.73 12.09 -3.26
N PHE A 64 -14.16 11.37 -2.30
CA PHE A 64 -13.40 12.00 -1.22
C PHE A 64 -12.07 12.58 -1.71
N THR A 65 -11.33 11.85 -2.55
CA THR A 65 -10.03 12.29 -3.07
C THR A 65 -10.14 13.63 -3.84
N PRO A 66 -11.03 13.79 -4.85
CA PRO A 66 -11.19 15.08 -5.53
C PRO A 66 -11.71 16.21 -4.63
N VAL A 67 -12.69 15.92 -3.78
CA VAL A 67 -13.29 16.93 -2.87
C VAL A 67 -12.25 17.48 -1.91
N ILE A 68 -11.49 16.60 -1.25
CA ILE A 68 -10.41 17.01 -0.35
C ILE A 68 -9.32 17.74 -1.11
N GLY A 69 -8.95 17.29 -2.32
CA GLY A 69 -7.97 17.99 -3.15
C GLY A 69 -8.35 19.45 -3.38
N ILE A 70 -9.60 19.71 -3.78
CA ILE A 70 -10.12 21.08 -4.01
C ILE A 70 -10.17 21.88 -2.70
N LEU A 71 -10.63 21.27 -1.60
CA LEU A 71 -10.72 21.95 -0.30
C LEU A 71 -9.35 22.33 0.25
N ALA A 72 -8.40 21.39 0.20
CA ALA A 72 -7.01 21.65 0.57
C ALA A 72 -6.40 22.73 -0.33
N ASP A 73 -6.76 22.74 -1.62
CA ASP A 73 -6.26 23.73 -2.55
C ASP A 73 -6.70 25.17 -2.25
N ARG A 74 -7.93 25.32 -1.75
CA ARG A 74 -8.53 26.61 -1.39
C ARG A 74 -8.23 27.05 0.05
N THR A 75 -7.64 26.18 0.86
CA THR A 75 -7.37 26.47 2.28
C THR A 75 -6.34 27.59 2.42
N ARG A 76 -6.68 28.64 3.15
CA ARG A 76 -5.78 29.75 3.51
C ARG A 76 -5.81 29.94 5.02
N THR A 77 -4.70 29.65 5.70
CA THR A 77 -4.61 29.83 7.15
C THR A 77 -3.25 30.41 7.53
N ARG A 78 -3.14 30.86 8.79
CA ARG A 78 -1.86 31.32 9.38
C ARG A 78 -0.78 30.22 9.46
N TRP A 79 -1.16 28.94 9.40
CA TRP A 79 -0.23 27.82 9.50
C TRP A 79 0.22 27.29 8.14
N GLY A 80 -0.27 27.89 7.05
CA GLY A 80 -0.07 27.42 5.68
C GLY A 80 -1.36 26.86 5.08
N LYS A 81 -1.19 26.14 3.98
CA LYS A 81 -2.25 25.56 3.16
C LYS A 81 -2.52 24.09 3.52
N PHE A 82 -1.48 23.29 3.68
CA PHE A 82 -1.58 21.83 3.86
C PHE A 82 -1.39 21.39 5.31
N ARG A 83 -0.54 22.07 6.08
CA ARG A 83 -0.29 21.75 7.50
C ARG A 83 -1.54 21.76 8.39
N PRO A 84 -2.51 22.69 8.23
CA PRO A 84 -3.73 22.68 9.04
C PRO A 84 -4.50 21.36 8.94
N TRP A 85 -4.53 20.75 7.76
CA TRP A 85 -5.21 19.48 7.54
C TRP A 85 -4.60 18.36 8.36
N ILE A 86 -3.28 18.29 8.47
CA ILE A 86 -2.59 17.31 9.33
C ILE A 86 -3.02 17.50 10.79
N LEU A 87 -3.08 18.74 11.26
CA LEU A 87 -3.49 19.05 12.64
C LEU A 87 -4.97 18.74 12.89
N TRP A 88 -5.87 19.22 12.03
CA TRP A 88 -7.32 19.07 12.19
C TRP A 88 -7.77 17.61 12.10
N THR A 89 -7.06 16.81 11.31
CA THR A 89 -7.40 15.40 11.12
C THR A 89 -6.67 14.47 12.08
N ALA A 90 -5.62 14.90 12.79
CA ALA A 90 -4.81 14.03 13.65
C ALA A 90 -5.65 13.24 14.67
N VAL A 91 -6.47 13.94 15.47
CA VAL A 91 -7.32 13.30 16.49
C VAL A 91 -8.51 12.55 15.87
N PRO A 92 -9.30 13.14 14.94
CA PRO A 92 -10.38 12.42 14.26
C PRO A 92 -9.90 11.13 13.58
N PHE A 93 -8.70 11.14 13.00
CA PHE A 93 -8.12 9.97 12.36
C PHE A 93 -7.87 8.84 13.35
N GLY A 94 -7.26 9.13 14.51
CA GLY A 94 -7.05 8.14 15.57
C GLY A 94 -8.36 7.58 16.10
N VAL A 95 -9.32 8.46 16.43
CA VAL A 95 -10.64 8.04 16.94
C VAL A 95 -11.39 7.16 15.94
N LEU A 96 -11.45 7.56 14.67
CA LEU A 96 -12.15 6.78 13.65
C LEU A 96 -11.42 5.47 13.31
N SER A 97 -10.09 5.42 13.47
CA SER A 97 -9.32 4.18 13.32
C SER A 97 -9.70 3.17 14.40
N LEU A 98 -9.87 3.63 15.65
CA LEU A 98 -10.34 2.79 16.75
C LEU A 98 -11.80 2.34 16.52
N LEU A 99 -12.70 3.26 16.15
CA LEU A 99 -14.11 2.94 15.89
C LEU A 99 -14.30 2.00 14.69
N ALA A 100 -13.42 2.04 13.69
CA ALA A 100 -13.51 1.14 12.54
C ALA A 100 -13.11 -0.30 12.87
N PHE A 101 -12.35 -0.51 13.95
CA PHE A 101 -11.84 -1.81 14.40
C PHE A 101 -12.36 -2.21 15.79
N SER A 102 -13.42 -1.56 16.26
CA SER A 102 -14.14 -1.99 17.46
C SER A 102 -15.35 -2.87 17.07
N THR A 103 -15.79 -3.69 18.01
CA THR A 103 -16.88 -4.65 17.79
C THR A 103 -18.04 -4.38 18.75
N PRO A 104 -18.81 -3.29 18.58
CA PRO A 104 -19.94 -3.02 19.45
C PRO A 104 -20.99 -4.13 19.32
N GLU A 105 -21.58 -4.53 20.44
CA GLU A 105 -22.66 -5.50 20.51
C GLU A 105 -23.95 -4.92 19.92
N LEU A 106 -24.11 -5.09 18.60
CA LEU A 106 -25.28 -4.68 17.85
C LEU A 106 -25.91 -5.90 17.17
N GLY A 107 -27.22 -5.85 16.92
CA GLY A 107 -27.87 -6.83 16.05
C GLY A 107 -27.32 -6.77 14.62
N GLU A 108 -27.61 -7.77 13.78
CA GLU A 108 -27.02 -7.91 12.43
C GLU A 108 -27.08 -6.63 11.58
N ARG A 109 -28.27 -6.01 11.49
CA ARG A 109 -28.44 -4.74 10.75
C ARG A 109 -27.61 -3.61 11.36
N GLY A 110 -27.52 -3.55 12.68
CA GLY A 110 -26.74 -2.55 13.40
C GLY A 110 -25.25 -2.69 13.12
N LYS A 111 -24.73 -3.93 13.07
CA LYS A 111 -23.32 -4.18 12.71
C LYS A 111 -22.98 -3.67 11.31
N VAL A 112 -23.85 -3.93 10.33
CA VAL A 112 -23.65 -3.47 8.94
C VAL A 112 -23.62 -1.95 8.86
N ILE A 113 -24.58 -1.27 9.51
CA ILE A 113 -24.64 0.20 9.52
C ILE A 113 -23.40 0.77 10.22
N TYR A 114 -22.98 0.17 11.32
CA TYR A 114 -21.80 0.59 12.07
C TYR A 114 -20.53 0.48 11.22
N ALA A 115 -20.26 -0.69 10.65
CA ALA A 115 -19.10 -0.93 9.80
C ALA A 115 -19.08 0.00 8.57
N LEU A 116 -20.23 0.19 7.92
CA LEU A 116 -20.35 1.12 6.80
C LEU A 116 -20.02 2.55 7.22
N ALA A 117 -20.58 3.02 8.34
CA ALA A 117 -20.40 4.38 8.81
C ALA A 117 -18.95 4.66 9.25
N THR A 118 -18.38 3.81 10.11
CA THR A 118 -17.04 4.01 10.66
C THR A 118 -15.97 3.91 9.59
N TYR A 119 -16.07 2.94 8.67
CA TYR A 119 -15.14 2.81 7.56
C TYR A 119 -15.25 3.96 6.56
N THR A 120 -16.47 4.41 6.23
CA THR A 120 -16.67 5.58 5.34
C THR A 120 -16.02 6.82 5.92
N LEU A 121 -16.26 7.10 7.20
CA LEU A 121 -15.68 8.25 7.90
C LEU A 121 -14.15 8.13 7.98
N LEU A 122 -13.63 6.94 8.28
CA LEU A 122 -12.19 6.71 8.32
C LEU A 122 -11.53 6.97 6.95
N VAL A 123 -12.09 6.47 5.85
CA VAL A 123 -11.55 6.68 4.50
C VAL A 123 -11.62 8.17 4.10
N LEU A 124 -12.67 8.88 4.50
CA LEU A 124 -12.79 10.33 4.31
C LEU A 124 -11.69 11.09 5.06
N VAL A 125 -11.51 10.81 6.35
CA VAL A 125 -10.50 11.50 7.18
C VAL A 125 -9.09 11.10 6.78
N TYR A 126 -8.86 9.84 6.40
CA TYR A 126 -7.61 9.39 5.79
C TYR A 126 -7.29 10.21 4.52
N GLY A 127 -8.27 10.38 3.64
CA GLY A 127 -8.12 11.24 2.46
C GLY A 127 -7.78 12.68 2.84
N ALA A 128 -8.53 13.25 3.79
CA ALA A 128 -8.33 14.60 4.33
C ALA A 128 -6.94 14.82 4.95
N ASN A 129 -6.33 13.78 5.50
CA ASN A 129 -4.99 13.84 6.06
C ASN A 129 -3.90 13.61 4.99
N ASN A 130 -3.98 12.48 4.28
CA ASN A 130 -2.88 11.96 3.47
C ASN A 130 -2.66 12.76 2.17
N LEU A 131 -3.71 13.30 1.55
CA LEU A 131 -3.57 14.12 0.35
C LEU A 131 -2.78 15.41 0.64
N PRO A 132 -3.20 16.26 1.61
CA PRO A 132 -2.42 17.43 2.01
C PRO A 132 -1.01 17.08 2.50
N TYR A 133 -0.87 15.99 3.27
CA TYR A 133 0.43 15.50 3.73
C TYR A 133 1.39 15.18 2.57
N SER A 134 0.90 14.51 1.53
CA SER A 134 1.69 14.18 0.35
C SER A 134 2.09 15.44 -0.44
N ALA A 135 1.16 16.39 -0.58
CA ALA A 135 1.40 17.68 -1.24
C ALA A 135 2.38 18.58 -0.46
N LEU A 136 2.48 18.42 0.86
CA LEU A 136 3.37 19.20 1.73
C LEU A 136 4.84 19.11 1.27
N SER A 137 5.30 17.95 0.78
CA SER A 137 6.67 17.77 0.26
C SER A 137 7.08 18.81 -0.79
N GLY A 138 6.14 19.23 -1.63
CA GLY A 138 6.37 20.23 -2.68
C GLY A 138 6.56 21.66 -2.16
N VAL A 139 6.04 21.97 -0.97
CA VAL A 139 6.07 23.32 -0.39
C VAL A 139 7.03 23.48 0.80
N LEU A 140 7.63 22.37 1.27
CA LEU A 140 8.67 22.40 2.31
C LEU A 140 9.99 22.97 1.80
N THR A 141 10.41 22.58 0.60
CA THR A 141 11.67 23.02 -0.03
C THR A 141 11.57 23.02 -1.55
N GLY A 142 12.33 23.91 -2.18
CA GLY A 142 12.43 24.05 -3.64
C GLY A 142 13.66 23.32 -4.19
N ASN A 143 14.54 22.88 -3.29
CA ASN A 143 15.77 22.19 -3.64
C ASN A 143 15.50 20.71 -3.91
N MET A 144 15.84 20.27 -5.12
CA MET A 144 15.60 18.91 -5.59
C MET A 144 16.40 17.86 -4.82
N ALA A 145 17.64 18.14 -4.41
CA ALA A 145 18.44 17.24 -3.58
C ALA A 145 17.82 17.05 -2.18
N GLN A 146 17.25 18.12 -1.61
CA GLN A 146 16.54 18.03 -0.32
C GLN A 146 15.23 17.25 -0.44
N ARG A 147 14.49 17.38 -1.55
CA ARG A 147 13.31 16.56 -1.83
C ARG A 147 13.67 15.08 -1.97
N ASN A 148 14.73 14.76 -2.71
CA ASN A 148 15.21 13.37 -2.84
C ASN A 148 15.61 12.80 -1.47
N SER A 149 16.30 13.57 -0.65
CA SER A 149 16.61 13.18 0.73
C SER A 149 15.35 12.95 1.56
N LEU A 150 14.34 13.82 1.45
CA LEU A 150 13.06 13.65 2.15
C LEU A 150 12.35 12.35 1.73
N SER A 151 12.34 12.04 0.43
CA SER A 151 11.76 10.80 -0.10
C SER A 151 12.46 9.54 0.45
N ALA A 152 13.78 9.60 0.69
CA ALA A 152 14.51 8.48 1.29
C ALA A 152 14.09 8.23 2.76
N TYR A 153 13.96 9.29 3.58
CA TYR A 153 13.45 9.15 4.95
C TYR A 153 12.01 8.63 4.96
N ARG A 154 11.19 9.12 4.04
CA ARG A 154 9.80 8.66 3.88
C ARG A 154 9.75 7.17 3.51
N PHE A 155 10.62 6.73 2.62
CA PHE A 155 10.70 5.32 2.24
C PHE A 155 11.03 4.41 3.43
N VAL A 156 11.97 4.81 4.30
CA VAL A 156 12.27 4.08 5.54
C VAL A 156 11.03 3.99 6.46
N ALA A 157 10.29 5.10 6.61
CA ALA A 157 9.05 5.10 7.38
C ALA A 157 7.99 4.13 6.82
N VAL A 158 7.81 4.08 5.50
CA VAL A 158 6.89 3.12 4.85
C VAL A 158 7.33 1.68 5.11
N MET A 159 8.64 1.38 5.02
CA MET A 159 9.17 0.04 5.29
C MET A 159 8.97 -0.38 6.74
N ILE A 160 9.11 0.53 7.71
CA ILE A 160 8.82 0.26 9.12
C ILE A 160 7.33 -0.04 9.31
N ALA A 161 6.42 0.78 8.76
CA ALA A 161 4.99 0.48 8.81
C ALA A 161 4.68 -0.88 8.17
N GLN A 162 5.27 -1.16 7.01
CA GLN A 162 5.05 -2.42 6.32
C GLN A 162 5.50 -3.63 7.13
N PHE A 163 6.67 -3.54 7.77
CA PHE A 163 7.14 -4.59 8.66
C PHE A 163 6.21 -4.76 9.86
N VAL A 164 5.82 -3.66 10.52
CA VAL A 164 4.90 -3.71 11.67
C VAL A 164 3.57 -4.36 11.28
N ILE A 165 2.98 -3.98 10.15
CA ILE A 165 1.66 -4.50 9.76
C ILE A 165 1.75 -5.93 9.23
N GLN A 166 2.70 -6.26 8.35
CA GLN A 166 2.74 -7.58 7.72
C GLN A 166 3.41 -8.65 8.59
N VAL A 167 4.24 -8.27 9.56
CA VAL A 167 5.00 -9.21 10.41
C VAL A 167 4.50 -9.20 11.85
N LEU A 168 4.23 -8.02 12.44
CA LEU A 168 3.98 -7.92 13.88
C LEU A 168 2.51 -7.79 14.26
N LEU A 169 1.62 -7.41 13.34
CA LEU A 169 0.22 -7.11 13.70
C LEU A 169 -0.47 -8.29 14.37
N LEU A 170 -0.49 -9.48 13.76
CA LEU A 170 -1.16 -10.64 14.35
C LEU A 170 -0.51 -11.13 15.64
N PRO A 171 0.83 -11.24 15.74
CA PRO A 171 1.47 -11.52 17.02
C PRO A 171 1.06 -10.53 18.12
N LEU A 172 1.05 -9.21 17.82
CA LEU A 172 0.62 -8.19 18.77
C LEU A 172 -0.87 -8.31 19.13
N VAL A 173 -1.72 -8.70 18.18
CA VAL A 173 -3.15 -8.98 18.44
C VAL A 173 -3.29 -10.14 19.43
N LEU A 174 -2.55 -11.23 19.26
CA LEU A 174 -2.61 -12.37 20.18
C LEU A 174 -2.04 -12.04 21.56
N ILE A 175 -0.93 -11.28 21.61
CA ILE A 175 -0.28 -10.84 22.85
C ILE A 175 -1.21 -9.92 23.65
N LEU A 176 -1.70 -8.85 23.04
CA LEU A 176 -2.51 -7.84 23.74
C LEU A 176 -3.96 -8.29 23.97
N GLY A 177 -4.42 -9.27 23.20
CA GLY A 177 -5.74 -9.88 23.34
C GLY A 177 -5.79 -11.05 24.30
N ASP A 178 -4.65 -11.52 24.82
CA ASP A 178 -4.55 -12.76 25.60
C ASP A 178 -5.19 -13.95 24.84
N GLY A 179 -4.89 -14.04 23.54
CA GLY A 179 -5.49 -15.00 22.60
C GLY A 179 -6.85 -14.57 22.01
N ASP A 180 -7.57 -13.64 22.64
CA ASP A 180 -8.83 -13.11 22.09
C ASP A 180 -8.55 -12.07 20.99
N ARG A 181 -8.83 -12.46 19.74
CA ARG A 181 -8.64 -11.61 18.56
C ARG A 181 -9.48 -10.34 18.60
N VAL A 182 -10.67 -10.36 19.19
CA VAL A 182 -11.55 -9.18 19.28
C VAL A 182 -10.86 -8.10 20.13
N ARG A 183 -10.49 -8.46 21.36
CA ARG A 183 -9.76 -7.57 22.27
C ARG A 183 -8.38 -7.19 21.73
N GLY A 184 -7.72 -8.13 21.07
CA GLY A 184 -6.40 -7.94 20.47
C GLY A 184 -6.39 -6.88 19.37
N PHE A 185 -7.32 -6.96 18.40
CA PHE A 185 -7.45 -5.96 17.35
C PHE A 185 -7.79 -4.58 17.92
N GLU A 186 -8.73 -4.51 18.87
CA GLU A 186 -9.09 -3.25 19.54
C GLU A 186 -7.88 -2.64 20.26
N SER A 187 -7.10 -3.45 20.99
CA SER A 187 -5.91 -2.99 21.73
C SER A 187 -4.79 -2.51 20.81
N VAL A 188 -4.44 -3.28 19.77
CA VAL A 188 -3.42 -2.90 18.78
C VAL A 188 -3.83 -1.62 18.05
N MET A 189 -5.09 -1.52 17.64
CA MET A 189 -5.60 -0.34 16.94
C MET A 189 -5.67 0.89 17.85
N THR A 190 -5.90 0.71 19.15
CA THR A 190 -5.78 1.78 20.14
C THR A 190 -4.35 2.30 20.21
N VAL A 191 -3.35 1.41 20.27
CA VAL A 191 -1.93 1.79 20.24
C VAL A 191 -1.60 2.54 18.95
N PHE A 192 -2.00 2.03 17.79
CA PHE A 192 -1.75 2.68 16.50
C PHE A 192 -2.47 4.04 16.39
N ALA A 193 -3.68 4.17 16.92
CA ALA A 193 -4.42 5.42 16.95
C ALA A 193 -3.70 6.48 17.80
N VAL A 194 -3.24 6.12 19.01
CA VAL A 194 -2.50 7.02 19.90
C VAL A 194 -1.16 7.42 19.27
N VAL A 195 -0.36 6.43 18.87
CA VAL A 195 0.96 6.66 18.25
C VAL A 195 0.83 7.47 16.97
N GLY A 196 -0.12 7.11 16.10
CA GLY A 196 -0.40 7.83 14.86
C GLY A 196 -0.81 9.27 15.09
N THR A 197 -1.68 9.53 16.07
CA THR A 197 -2.07 10.90 16.47
C THR A 197 -0.86 11.70 16.92
N VAL A 198 -0.02 11.15 17.80
CA VAL A 198 1.20 11.79 18.28
C VAL A 198 2.15 12.10 17.11
N PHE A 199 2.33 11.16 16.19
CA PHE A 199 3.17 11.34 15.01
C PHE A 199 2.64 12.42 14.06
N PHE A 200 1.33 12.54 13.86
CA PHE A 200 0.77 13.66 13.10
C PHE A 200 0.98 15.00 13.79
N LEU A 201 0.85 15.06 15.12
CA LEU A 201 1.13 16.28 15.88
C LEU A 201 2.62 16.67 15.80
N ILE A 202 3.54 15.70 15.89
CA ILE A 202 4.97 15.91 15.68
C ILE A 202 5.23 16.40 14.25
N THR A 203 4.58 15.80 13.25
CA THR A 203 4.69 16.21 11.85
C THR A 203 4.28 17.67 11.68
N PHE A 204 3.13 18.05 12.24
CA PHE A 204 2.67 19.44 12.21
C PHE A 204 3.64 20.39 12.91
N ALA A 205 4.15 20.02 14.09
CA ALA A 205 5.03 20.88 14.91
C ALA A 205 6.43 21.07 14.29
N THR A 206 6.93 20.06 13.58
CA THR A 206 8.31 20.06 13.03
C THR A 206 8.41 20.60 11.62
N THR A 207 7.35 20.50 10.82
CA THR A 207 7.32 20.97 9.43
C THR A 207 6.99 22.45 9.32
N ARG A 208 7.51 23.13 8.29
CA ARG A 208 7.12 24.52 7.95
C ARG A 208 6.97 24.69 6.43
N GLU A 209 5.83 25.24 6.01
CA GLU A 209 5.62 25.62 4.62
C GLU A 209 6.47 26.86 4.30
N ARG A 210 7.29 26.77 3.24
CA ARG A 210 8.21 27.84 2.84
C ARG A 210 7.93 28.38 1.45
N ILE A 211 7.25 27.60 0.61
CA ILE A 211 6.99 27.94 -0.78
C ILE A 211 5.51 28.15 -0.97
N VAL A 212 5.15 29.34 -1.45
CA VAL A 212 3.81 29.60 -1.97
C VAL A 212 3.77 29.04 -3.39
N PRO A 213 2.90 28.05 -3.68
CA PRO A 213 2.76 27.54 -5.03
C PRO A 213 2.33 28.69 -5.95
N THR A 214 3.08 28.96 -7.01
CA THR A 214 2.61 29.83 -8.09
C THR A 214 1.38 29.17 -8.72
N PRO A 215 0.31 29.92 -9.03
CA PRO A 215 -0.85 29.34 -9.72
C PRO A 215 -0.36 28.68 -11.01
N ALA A 216 -0.54 27.37 -11.15
CA ALA A 216 -0.28 26.70 -12.41
C ALA A 216 -1.20 27.30 -13.48
N GLN A 217 -0.67 27.56 -14.68
CA GLN A 217 -1.48 27.95 -15.84
C GLN A 217 -2.59 26.91 -16.01
N SER A 218 -3.84 27.30 -15.74
CA SER A 218 -4.96 26.37 -15.80
C SER A 218 -5.31 26.09 -17.27
N SER A 219 -4.93 24.92 -17.75
CA SER A 219 -5.66 24.25 -18.82
C SER A 219 -7.08 23.91 -18.35
N GLY A 220 -8.03 23.92 -19.27
CA GLY A 220 -9.40 23.50 -18.94
C GLY A 220 -9.44 22.00 -18.65
N VAL A 221 -9.86 21.61 -17.44
CA VAL A 221 -9.93 20.21 -16.95
C VAL A 221 -10.57 19.25 -17.96
N ARG A 222 -11.61 19.70 -18.68
CA ARG A 222 -12.29 18.88 -19.70
C ARG A 222 -11.37 18.52 -20.87
N GLN A 223 -10.53 19.46 -21.31
CA GLN A 223 -9.59 19.23 -22.40
C GLN A 223 -8.49 18.26 -21.96
N ASP A 224 -7.96 18.44 -20.75
CA ASP A 224 -6.92 17.55 -20.22
C ASP A 224 -7.41 16.11 -20.06
N LEU A 225 -8.67 15.93 -19.61
CA LEU A 225 -9.29 14.60 -19.53
C LEU A 225 -9.53 13.99 -20.92
N ALA A 226 -9.87 14.79 -21.93
CA ALA A 226 -10.01 14.31 -23.30
C ALA A 226 -8.65 13.89 -23.90
N ASP A 227 -7.59 14.64 -23.62
CA ASP A 227 -6.24 14.34 -24.07
C ASP A 227 -5.71 13.06 -23.39
N LEU A 228 -5.99 12.89 -22.10
CA LEU A 228 -5.71 11.65 -21.34
C LEU A 228 -6.40 10.44 -21.94
N ALA A 229 -7.71 10.55 -22.23
CA ALA A 229 -8.48 9.45 -22.82
C ALA A 229 -8.00 9.03 -24.22
N ARG A 230 -7.21 9.87 -24.90
CA ARG A 230 -6.59 9.57 -26.21
C ARG A 230 -5.12 9.13 -26.07
N ASN A 231 -4.52 9.26 -24.90
CA ASN A 231 -3.14 8.87 -24.62
C ASN A 231 -3.07 7.36 -24.36
N ARG A 232 -2.68 6.59 -25.39
CA ARG A 232 -2.59 5.12 -25.32
C ARG A 232 -1.62 4.62 -24.25
N PRO A 233 -0.35 5.11 -24.15
CA PRO A 233 0.54 4.75 -23.05
C PRO A 233 -0.07 4.98 -21.66
N TRP A 234 -0.83 6.08 -21.50
CA TRP A 234 -1.52 6.36 -20.25
C TRP A 234 -2.64 5.37 -19.95
N LEU A 235 -3.49 5.05 -20.91
CA LEU A 235 -4.57 4.06 -20.72
C LEU A 235 -4.01 2.68 -20.34
N VAL A 236 -2.92 2.27 -20.99
CA VAL A 236 -2.22 1.02 -20.69
C VAL A 236 -1.69 1.05 -19.25
N MET A 237 -1.03 2.14 -18.84
CA MET A 237 -0.51 2.28 -17.48
C MET A 237 -1.61 2.39 -16.41
N LEU A 238 -2.75 3.02 -16.72
CA LEU A 238 -3.89 3.07 -15.81
C LEU A 238 -4.45 1.67 -15.56
N ALA A 239 -4.72 0.91 -16.63
CA ALA A 239 -5.22 -0.46 -16.52
C ALA A 239 -4.22 -1.36 -15.78
N LEU A 240 -2.93 -1.27 -16.12
CA LEU A 240 -1.87 -1.99 -15.43
C LEU A 240 -1.82 -1.66 -13.94
N THR A 241 -1.92 -0.36 -13.58
CA THR A 241 -1.93 0.08 -12.18
C THR A 241 -3.12 -0.51 -11.42
N ILE A 242 -4.32 -0.47 -11.99
CA ILE A 242 -5.52 -1.06 -11.38
C ILE A 242 -5.31 -2.56 -11.11
N LEU A 243 -4.81 -3.31 -12.10
CA LEU A 243 -4.59 -4.75 -12.00
C LEU A 243 -3.51 -5.10 -10.95
N VAL A 244 -2.42 -4.32 -10.92
CA VAL A 244 -1.32 -4.56 -9.97
C VAL A 244 -1.79 -4.34 -8.53
N PHE A 245 -2.48 -3.23 -8.26
CA PHE A 245 -2.97 -2.91 -6.93
C PHE A 245 -4.16 -3.77 -6.49
N ALA A 246 -5.00 -4.23 -7.43
CA ALA A 246 -6.02 -5.24 -7.15
C ALA A 246 -5.38 -6.56 -6.69
N THR A 247 -4.32 -7.00 -7.37
CA THR A 247 -3.57 -8.20 -6.97
C THR A 247 -2.93 -8.03 -5.61
N LEU A 248 -2.32 -6.88 -5.33
CA LEU A 248 -1.65 -6.63 -4.06
C LEU A 248 -2.64 -6.71 -2.88
N ALA A 249 -3.81 -6.10 -3.02
CA ALA A 249 -4.86 -6.16 -1.99
C ALA A 249 -5.45 -7.58 -1.86
N LEU A 250 -5.71 -8.26 -2.98
CA LEU A 250 -6.23 -9.63 -2.96
C LEU A 250 -5.24 -10.60 -2.30
N LYS A 251 -3.97 -10.58 -2.71
CA LYS A 251 -2.91 -11.42 -2.12
C LYS A 251 -2.74 -11.13 -0.64
N GLY A 252 -2.62 -9.84 -0.28
CA GLY A 252 -2.46 -9.41 1.10
C GLY A 252 -3.60 -9.91 1.99
N GLY A 253 -4.84 -9.75 1.55
CA GLY A 253 -6.02 -10.18 2.31
C GLY A 253 -6.27 -11.69 2.33
N MET A 254 -5.88 -12.44 1.29
CA MET A 254 -6.14 -13.89 1.23
C MET A 254 -5.06 -14.74 1.92
N THR A 255 -3.83 -14.23 2.04
CA THR A 255 -2.69 -15.03 2.55
C THR A 255 -2.93 -15.51 3.99
N ILE A 256 -3.57 -14.70 4.85
CA ILE A 256 -3.88 -15.12 6.22
C ILE A 256 -4.77 -16.36 6.27
N TYR A 257 -5.81 -16.43 5.43
CA TYR A 257 -6.72 -17.58 5.36
C TYR A 257 -6.00 -18.84 4.86
N TYR A 258 -5.03 -18.69 3.96
CA TYR A 258 -4.24 -19.81 3.45
C TYR A 258 -3.40 -20.46 4.56
N PHE A 259 -2.77 -19.66 5.43
CA PHE A 259 -2.04 -20.17 6.60
C PHE A 259 -2.97 -20.75 7.66
N GLN A 260 -4.12 -20.12 7.90
CA GLN A 260 -5.05 -20.53 8.95
C GLN A 260 -5.85 -21.79 8.61
N TYR A 261 -6.24 -21.98 7.35
CA TYR A 261 -7.25 -22.99 6.98
C TYR A 261 -6.77 -24.02 5.94
N TYR A 262 -5.63 -23.82 5.29
CA TYR A 262 -5.13 -24.78 4.29
C TYR A 262 -3.83 -25.49 4.69
N LEU A 263 -2.81 -24.75 5.13
CA LEU A 263 -1.53 -25.34 5.50
C LEU A 263 -1.65 -26.21 6.76
N ASP A 264 -0.88 -27.30 6.80
CA ASP A 264 -0.91 -28.22 7.93
C ASP A 264 -0.22 -27.60 9.17
N PRO A 265 -0.92 -27.48 10.32
CA PRO A 265 -0.34 -26.86 11.51
C PRO A 265 0.89 -27.56 12.06
N ALA A 266 0.97 -28.90 11.96
CA ALA A 266 2.11 -29.66 12.46
C ALA A 266 3.34 -29.48 11.56
N ALA A 267 3.15 -29.47 10.24
CA ALA A 267 4.20 -29.17 9.27
C ALA A 267 4.71 -27.73 9.40
N LEU A 268 3.82 -26.77 9.71
CA LEU A 268 4.22 -25.39 10.02
C LEU A 268 5.10 -25.32 11.26
N ALA A 269 4.71 -25.98 12.35
CA ALA A 269 5.50 -26.02 13.58
C ALA A 269 6.89 -26.67 13.37
N ASP A 270 6.95 -27.83 12.69
CA ASP A 270 8.21 -28.50 12.35
C ASP A 270 9.12 -27.62 11.48
N PHE A 271 8.54 -26.88 10.52
CA PHE A 271 9.31 -25.93 9.70
C PHE A 271 9.87 -24.76 10.52
N LEU A 272 9.09 -24.19 11.46
CA LEU A 272 9.55 -23.12 12.35
C LEU A 272 10.69 -23.58 13.26
N GLU A 273 10.62 -24.82 13.77
CA GLU A 273 11.70 -25.42 14.54
C GLU A 273 12.97 -25.60 13.70
N ARG A 274 12.86 -26.26 12.54
CA ARG A 274 14.00 -26.56 11.64
C ARG A 274 14.65 -25.31 11.06
N SER A 275 13.87 -24.27 10.76
CA SER A 275 14.39 -22.99 10.28
C SER A 275 15.18 -22.22 11.36
N GLY A 276 15.07 -22.64 12.63
CA GLY A 276 15.69 -21.96 13.77
C GLY A 276 14.90 -20.76 14.28
N PHE A 277 13.69 -20.54 13.76
CA PHE A 277 12.81 -19.46 14.21
C PHE A 277 12.44 -19.62 15.68
N GLU A 278 12.02 -20.81 16.11
CA GLU A 278 11.67 -21.08 17.52
C GLU A 278 12.83 -20.83 18.47
N ARG A 279 14.07 -21.17 18.05
CA ARG A 279 15.27 -20.88 18.84
C ARG A 279 15.52 -19.38 18.97
N ALA A 280 15.35 -18.62 17.88
CA ALA A 280 15.51 -17.18 17.89
C ALA A 280 14.45 -16.48 18.76
N ILE A 281 13.19 -16.91 18.63
CA ILE A 281 12.07 -16.40 19.44
C ILE A 281 12.21 -16.79 20.90
N GLY A 282 12.64 -18.01 21.22
CA GLY A 282 12.93 -18.42 22.59
C GLY A 282 13.99 -17.53 23.25
N GLY A 283 15.03 -17.16 22.51
CA GLY A 283 16.04 -16.19 22.96
C GLY A 283 15.45 -14.79 23.19
N LEU A 284 14.59 -14.32 22.27
CA LEU A 284 13.89 -13.04 22.40
C LEU A 284 12.95 -13.03 23.62
N ASN A 285 12.18 -14.10 23.81
CA ASN A 285 11.27 -14.30 24.92
C ASN A 285 12.01 -14.31 26.27
N ALA A 286 13.14 -15.02 26.35
CA ALA A 286 13.99 -14.99 27.54
C ALA A 286 14.54 -13.58 27.83
N MET A 287 14.96 -12.84 26.80
CA MET A 287 15.40 -11.46 26.94
C MET A 287 14.26 -10.56 27.46
N LEU A 288 13.07 -10.64 26.87
CA LEU A 288 11.90 -9.86 27.29
C LEU A 288 11.47 -10.21 28.72
N ALA A 289 11.45 -11.49 29.08
CA ALA A 289 11.17 -11.94 30.44
C ALA A 289 12.20 -11.39 31.45
N SER A 290 13.49 -11.43 31.10
CA SER A 290 14.55 -10.86 31.94
C SER A 290 14.45 -9.34 32.11
N ALA A 291 13.85 -8.65 31.14
CA ALA A 291 13.59 -7.21 31.19
C ALA A 291 12.26 -6.85 31.88
N GLY A 292 11.55 -7.83 32.47
CA GLY A 292 10.25 -7.61 33.12
C GLY A 292 9.07 -7.44 32.16
N MET A 293 9.27 -7.70 30.87
CA MET A 293 8.25 -7.62 29.80
C MET A 293 7.64 -9.00 29.49
N ALA A 294 7.35 -9.80 30.53
CA ALA A 294 6.79 -11.15 30.38
C ALA A 294 5.38 -11.17 29.74
N GLY A 295 4.69 -10.03 29.67
CA GLY A 295 3.42 -9.89 28.95
C GLY A 295 3.56 -9.68 27.44
N PHE A 296 4.77 -9.63 26.88
CA PHE A 296 5.05 -9.40 25.45
C PHE A 296 5.74 -10.59 24.78
N LEU A 297 5.60 -11.79 25.35
CA LEU A 297 6.17 -12.99 24.78
C LEU A 297 5.50 -13.33 23.45
N TRP A 298 6.30 -13.73 22.47
CA TRP A 298 5.80 -14.13 21.17
C TRP A 298 4.82 -15.31 21.30
N PRO A 299 3.68 -15.30 20.58
CA PRO A 299 2.65 -16.33 20.72
C PRO A 299 3.09 -17.68 20.13
N GLU A 300 2.71 -18.76 20.80
CA GLU A 300 2.93 -20.16 20.37
C GLU A 300 1.91 -20.63 19.31
N ASP A 301 1.43 -19.73 18.45
CA ASP A 301 0.52 -20.06 17.35
C ASP A 301 1.32 -20.24 16.05
N ALA A 302 1.48 -21.49 15.61
CA ALA A 302 2.29 -21.82 14.43
C ALA A 302 1.82 -21.13 13.14
N PRO A 303 0.51 -21.07 12.80
CA PRO A 303 0.03 -20.33 11.63
C PRO A 303 0.40 -18.84 11.66
N THR A 304 0.20 -18.17 12.79
CA THR A 304 0.54 -16.74 12.96
C THR A 304 2.05 -16.53 12.86
N SER A 305 2.85 -17.32 13.56
CA SER A 305 4.31 -17.24 13.56
C SER A 305 4.89 -17.49 12.16
N ALA A 306 4.39 -18.51 11.46
CA ALA A 306 4.80 -18.81 10.10
C ALA A 306 4.36 -17.73 9.11
N PHE A 307 3.15 -17.18 9.24
CA PHE A 307 2.70 -16.05 8.44
C PHE A 307 3.60 -14.82 8.63
N SER A 308 4.00 -14.52 9.86
CA SER A 308 4.92 -13.43 10.17
C SER A 308 6.29 -13.64 9.52
N LEU A 309 6.88 -14.84 9.68
CA LEU A 309 8.17 -15.18 9.07
C LEU A 309 8.10 -15.16 7.54
N PHE A 310 7.00 -15.64 6.96
CA PHE A 310 6.73 -15.65 5.52
C PHE A 310 6.73 -14.24 4.93
N ASN A 311 6.06 -13.29 5.60
CA ASN A 311 6.06 -11.89 5.18
C ASN A 311 7.43 -11.22 5.39
N ALA A 312 8.09 -11.49 6.52
CA ALA A 312 9.43 -10.94 6.80
C ALA A 312 10.44 -11.36 5.74
N GLY A 313 10.49 -12.64 5.39
CA GLY A 313 11.34 -13.16 4.32
C GLY A 313 11.03 -12.51 2.97
N GLY A 314 9.74 -12.39 2.62
CA GLY A 314 9.31 -11.70 1.39
C GLY A 314 9.78 -10.25 1.32
N ILE A 315 9.63 -9.47 2.41
CA ILE A 315 10.02 -8.06 2.47
C ILE A 315 11.53 -7.89 2.32
N VAL A 316 12.34 -8.70 3.02
CA VAL A 316 13.80 -8.61 2.95
C VAL A 316 14.30 -8.81 1.52
N PHE A 317 13.82 -9.87 0.85
CA PHE A 317 14.24 -10.16 -0.52
C PHE A 317 13.63 -9.20 -1.55
N MET A 318 12.45 -8.65 -1.28
CA MET A 318 11.88 -7.56 -2.07
C MET A 318 12.78 -6.32 -2.05
N ILE A 319 13.35 -5.95 -0.90
CA ILE A 319 14.32 -4.83 -0.80
C ILE A 319 15.57 -5.11 -1.63
N LEU A 320 16.08 -6.36 -1.63
CA LEU A 320 17.21 -6.75 -2.48
C LEU A 320 16.87 -6.61 -3.97
N GLY A 321 15.65 -7.00 -4.37
CA GLY A 321 15.14 -6.84 -5.73
C GLY A 321 15.09 -5.37 -6.19
N ILE A 322 14.63 -4.47 -5.32
CA ILE A 322 14.59 -3.01 -5.58
C ILE A 322 15.98 -2.47 -5.97
N GLY A 323 17.05 -2.98 -5.33
CA GLY A 323 18.43 -2.59 -5.63
C GLY A 323 18.86 -2.90 -7.07
N LEU A 324 18.23 -3.89 -7.72
CA LEU A 324 18.54 -4.30 -9.10
C LEU A 324 17.67 -3.60 -10.15
N SER A 325 16.60 -2.89 -9.75
CA SER A 325 15.67 -2.23 -10.69
C SER A 325 16.38 -1.27 -11.64
N ARG A 326 17.20 -0.36 -11.10
CA ARG A 326 17.90 0.66 -11.89
C ARG A 326 18.92 0.08 -12.87
N PRO A 327 19.93 -0.73 -12.45
CA PRO A 327 20.93 -1.24 -13.39
C PRO A 327 20.31 -2.11 -14.50
N LEU A 328 19.25 -2.87 -14.18
CA LEU A 328 18.54 -3.65 -15.20
C LEU A 328 17.77 -2.73 -16.17
N ALA A 329 17.04 -1.73 -15.68
CA ALA A 329 16.29 -0.81 -16.53
C ALA A 329 17.20 0.06 -17.41
N ASP A 330 18.36 0.46 -16.89
CA ASP A 330 19.37 1.19 -17.65
C ASP A 330 19.90 0.34 -18.82
N ARG A 331 20.01 -0.98 -18.65
CA ARG A 331 20.52 -1.89 -19.69
C ARG A 331 19.45 -2.41 -20.66
N PHE A 332 18.26 -2.78 -20.18
CA PHE A 332 17.24 -3.51 -20.96
C PHE A 332 15.95 -2.71 -21.21
N GLY A 333 15.82 -1.53 -20.60
CA GLY A 333 14.63 -0.67 -20.68
C GLY A 333 13.59 -0.98 -19.61
N LYS A 334 12.97 0.08 -19.07
CA LYS A 334 12.00 0.00 -17.95
C LYS A 334 10.85 -0.95 -18.26
N ARG A 335 10.22 -0.82 -19.45
CA ARG A 335 9.10 -1.67 -19.91
C ARG A 335 9.45 -3.16 -19.86
N ASN A 336 10.57 -3.54 -20.46
CA ASN A 336 10.95 -4.95 -20.62
C ASN A 336 11.35 -5.58 -19.29
N VAL A 337 12.08 -4.83 -18.45
CA VAL A 337 12.47 -5.29 -17.10
C VAL A 337 11.25 -5.43 -16.21
N PHE A 338 10.35 -4.44 -16.22
CA PHE A 338 9.10 -4.53 -15.46
C PHE A 338 8.28 -5.74 -15.89
N GLY A 339 8.05 -5.93 -17.20
CA GLY A 339 7.27 -7.04 -17.72
C GLY A 339 7.89 -8.41 -17.43
N GLY A 340 9.19 -8.57 -17.66
CA GLY A 340 9.91 -9.82 -17.40
C GLY A 340 9.95 -10.18 -15.92
N ALA A 341 10.26 -9.22 -15.05
CA ALA A 341 10.30 -9.46 -13.61
C ALA A 341 8.90 -9.74 -13.04
N LEU A 342 7.86 -9.00 -13.49
CA LEU A 342 6.48 -9.26 -13.08
C LEU A 342 6.02 -10.65 -13.54
N PHE A 343 6.34 -11.06 -14.78
CA PHE A 343 6.00 -12.38 -15.29
C PHE A 343 6.64 -13.50 -14.44
N VAL A 344 7.96 -13.44 -14.22
CA VAL A 344 8.67 -14.44 -13.40
C VAL A 344 8.13 -14.47 -11.97
N SER A 345 7.89 -13.31 -11.37
CA SER A 345 7.26 -13.18 -10.05
C SER A 345 5.87 -13.85 -10.00
N THR A 346 5.11 -13.77 -11.09
CA THR A 346 3.76 -14.35 -11.19
C THR A 346 3.79 -15.87 -11.32
N LEU A 347 4.84 -16.46 -11.90
CA LEU A 347 4.99 -17.92 -11.96
C LEU A 347 5.10 -18.54 -10.56
N PHE A 348 5.80 -17.86 -9.65
CA PHE A 348 5.88 -18.29 -8.25
C PHE A 348 4.54 -18.20 -7.52
N LEU A 349 3.67 -17.24 -7.87
CA LEU A 349 2.30 -17.20 -7.35
C LEU A 349 1.45 -18.35 -7.88
N LEU A 350 1.51 -18.62 -9.19
CA LEU A 350 0.77 -19.72 -9.80
C LEU A 350 1.11 -21.07 -9.14
N ALA A 351 2.38 -21.27 -8.78
CA ALA A 351 2.85 -22.49 -8.15
C ALA A 351 2.17 -22.78 -6.79
N PHE A 352 1.62 -21.79 -6.09
CA PHE A 352 0.94 -22.02 -4.80
C PHE A 352 -0.26 -22.99 -4.93
N TYR A 353 -0.90 -23.07 -6.10
CA TYR A 353 -2.06 -23.95 -6.27
C TYR A 353 -1.69 -25.44 -6.28
N VAL A 354 -0.47 -25.78 -6.70
CA VAL A 354 -0.03 -27.17 -6.82
C VAL A 354 0.62 -27.71 -5.56
N TYR A 355 0.97 -26.84 -4.61
CA TYR A 355 1.63 -27.28 -3.38
C TYR A 355 0.65 -28.01 -2.46
N PRO A 356 1.04 -29.18 -1.91
CA PRO A 356 0.29 -29.83 -0.86
C PRO A 356 0.44 -29.08 0.48
N PRO A 357 -0.46 -29.31 1.46
CA PRO A 357 -0.52 -28.53 2.70
C PRO A 357 0.70 -28.69 3.61
N ASP A 358 1.51 -29.74 3.43
CA ASP A 358 2.74 -30.05 4.16
C ASP A 358 4.01 -29.49 3.50
N ALA A 359 3.93 -28.98 2.26
CA ALA A 359 5.07 -28.45 1.52
C ALA A 359 5.48 -27.02 1.92
N ILE A 360 5.63 -26.78 3.23
CA ILE A 360 5.88 -25.44 3.80
C ILE A 360 7.14 -24.79 3.22
N GLY A 361 8.22 -25.56 3.04
CA GLY A 361 9.46 -25.04 2.47
C GLY A 361 9.30 -24.48 1.04
N LEU A 362 8.46 -25.11 0.20
CA LEU A 362 8.18 -24.62 -1.16
C LEU A 362 7.33 -23.34 -1.13
N VAL A 363 6.38 -23.24 -0.20
CA VAL A 363 5.56 -22.04 0.02
C VAL A 363 6.45 -20.84 0.37
N PHE A 364 7.37 -21.01 1.32
CA PHE A 364 8.32 -19.96 1.72
C PHE A 364 9.32 -19.61 0.61
N GLY A 365 9.91 -20.61 -0.04
CA GLY A 365 10.84 -20.40 -1.15
C GLY A 365 10.20 -19.63 -2.30
N SER A 366 8.95 -19.98 -2.64
CA SER A 366 8.20 -19.30 -3.71
C SER A 366 7.87 -17.86 -3.34
N GLN A 367 7.52 -17.58 -2.08
CA GLN A 367 7.29 -16.21 -1.62
C GLN A 367 8.56 -15.35 -1.62
N ILE A 368 9.71 -15.92 -1.24
CA ILE A 368 11.00 -15.21 -1.27
C ILE A 368 11.34 -14.84 -2.72
N LEU A 369 11.22 -15.80 -3.65
CA LEU A 369 11.49 -15.57 -5.06
C LEU A 369 10.47 -14.59 -5.68
N HIS A 370 9.19 -14.76 -5.39
CA HIS A 370 8.13 -13.83 -5.76
C HIS A 370 8.46 -12.40 -5.29
N GLY A 371 8.80 -12.24 -4.01
CA GLY A 371 9.17 -10.97 -3.39
C GLY A 371 10.38 -10.33 -4.06
N PHE A 372 11.44 -11.11 -4.31
CA PHE A 372 12.64 -10.64 -5.02
C PHE A 372 12.32 -10.08 -6.41
N PHE A 373 11.65 -10.88 -7.27
CA PHE A 373 11.34 -10.45 -8.63
C PHE A 373 10.30 -9.31 -8.66
N TYR A 374 9.30 -9.34 -7.76
CA TYR A 374 8.36 -8.23 -7.63
C TYR A 374 9.03 -6.95 -7.14
N GLY A 375 10.04 -7.06 -6.24
CA GLY A 375 10.83 -5.92 -5.79
C GLY A 375 11.46 -5.13 -6.94
N ILE A 376 11.89 -5.82 -8.00
CA ILE A 376 12.45 -5.18 -9.20
C ILE A 376 11.42 -4.25 -9.88
N THR A 377 10.12 -4.57 -9.82
CA THR A 377 9.08 -3.84 -10.54
C THR A 377 8.62 -2.57 -9.82
N ILE A 378 8.78 -2.48 -8.50
CA ILE A 378 8.22 -1.39 -7.68
C ILE A 378 8.71 0.00 -8.11
N PRO A 379 10.02 0.27 -8.26
CA PRO A 379 10.49 1.61 -8.68
C PRO A 379 10.15 1.90 -10.15
N LEU A 380 10.11 0.85 -10.97
CA LEU A 380 9.90 0.95 -12.41
C LEU A 380 8.46 1.38 -12.75
N LEU A 381 7.46 0.95 -11.96
CA LEU A 381 6.08 1.42 -12.13
C LEU A 381 6.01 2.95 -12.11
N TRP A 382 6.60 3.58 -11.09
CA TRP A 382 6.59 5.02 -10.92
C TRP A 382 7.43 5.76 -11.96
N ALA A 383 8.56 5.18 -12.37
CA ALA A 383 9.36 5.72 -13.46
C ALA A 383 8.58 5.73 -14.79
N MET A 384 7.88 4.63 -15.11
CA MET A 384 7.05 4.52 -16.31
C MET A 384 5.85 5.48 -16.31
N ILE A 385 5.30 5.81 -15.14
CA ILE A 385 4.27 6.86 -15.02
C ILE A 385 4.85 8.24 -15.39
N ALA A 386 6.09 8.53 -14.99
CA ALA A 386 6.78 9.77 -15.39
C ALA A 386 7.03 9.80 -16.92
N ASP A 387 7.44 8.67 -17.49
CA ASP A 387 7.67 8.56 -18.95
C ASP A 387 6.38 8.83 -19.75
N VAL A 388 5.22 8.39 -19.26
CA VAL A 388 3.92 8.73 -19.86
C VAL A 388 3.64 10.24 -19.80
N ALA A 389 4.06 10.91 -18.72
CA ALA A 389 3.90 12.35 -18.61
C ALA A 389 4.78 13.09 -19.61
N ASP A 390 6.03 12.66 -19.80
CA ASP A 390 6.93 13.22 -20.81
C ASP A 390 6.43 12.91 -22.23
N TRP A 391 5.91 11.71 -22.49
CA TRP A 391 5.27 11.38 -23.78
C TRP A 391 4.09 12.30 -24.10
N SER A 392 3.26 12.61 -23.10
CA SER A 392 2.13 13.52 -23.27
C SER A 392 2.59 14.95 -23.55
N GLU A 393 3.64 15.43 -22.88
CA GLU A 393 4.25 16.74 -23.13
C GLU A 393 4.82 16.80 -24.55
N TRP A 394 5.54 15.76 -24.96
CA TRP A 394 6.17 15.66 -26.27
C TRP A 394 5.16 15.71 -27.43
N LYS A 395 4.01 15.04 -27.27
CA LYS A 395 2.97 14.94 -28.29
C LYS A 395 2.06 16.17 -28.34
N ASN A 396 1.69 16.72 -27.19
CA ASN A 396 0.69 17.79 -27.11
C ASN A 396 1.30 19.19 -26.95
N ASP A 397 2.62 19.29 -26.83
CA ASP A 397 3.38 20.52 -26.57
C ASP A 397 2.89 21.27 -25.31
N ARG A 398 2.29 20.51 -24.37
CA ARG A 398 1.64 21.01 -23.16
C ARG A 398 1.95 20.08 -22.00
N ARG A 399 2.34 20.66 -20.86
CA ARG A 399 2.72 19.91 -19.67
C ARG A 399 1.50 19.58 -18.80
N ALA A 400 0.93 18.39 -18.97
CA ALA A 400 -0.22 17.89 -18.21
C ALA A 400 0.16 16.89 -17.08
N THR A 401 1.42 16.93 -16.61
CA THR A 401 1.99 15.97 -15.64
C THR A 401 1.11 15.77 -14.40
N ALA A 402 0.61 16.85 -13.80
CA ALA A 402 -0.16 16.75 -12.56
C ALA A 402 -1.45 15.92 -12.71
N ILE A 403 -2.16 16.07 -13.83
CA ILE A 403 -3.42 15.37 -14.08
C ILE A 403 -3.14 13.91 -14.42
N ILE A 404 -2.09 13.63 -15.20
CA ILE A 404 -1.60 12.27 -15.49
C ILE A 404 -1.33 11.51 -14.19
N PHE A 405 -0.56 12.10 -13.27
CA PHE A 405 -0.26 11.49 -11.98
C PHE A 405 -1.51 11.34 -11.11
N SER A 406 -2.37 12.37 -11.04
CA SER A 406 -3.58 12.34 -10.21
C SER A 406 -4.56 11.26 -10.66
N ALA A 407 -4.76 11.11 -11.97
CA ALA A 407 -5.62 10.09 -12.53
C ALA A 407 -5.03 8.67 -12.34
N MET A 408 -3.70 8.53 -12.37
CA MET A 408 -3.03 7.27 -12.04
C MET A 408 -3.21 6.87 -10.57
N LEU A 409 -3.13 7.84 -9.64
CA LEU A 409 -3.40 7.62 -8.22
C LEU A 409 -4.86 7.24 -7.94
N CYS A 410 -5.79 7.72 -8.76
CA CYS A 410 -7.19 7.25 -8.73
C CYS A 410 -7.27 5.77 -9.13
N GLY A 411 -6.60 5.37 -10.22
CA GLY A 411 -6.49 3.97 -10.63
C GLY A 411 -5.95 3.04 -9.54
N LEU A 412 -4.92 3.48 -8.83
CA LEU A 412 -4.37 2.76 -7.66
C LEU A 412 -5.45 2.49 -6.61
N LYS A 413 -6.23 3.51 -6.22
CA LYS A 413 -7.30 3.38 -5.22
C LYS A 413 -8.43 2.45 -5.69
N ILE A 414 -8.79 2.52 -6.97
CA ILE A 414 -9.77 1.61 -7.59
C ILE A 414 -9.25 0.18 -7.51
N GLY A 415 -8.00 -0.06 -7.89
CA GLY A 415 -7.35 -1.38 -7.80
C GLY A 415 -7.43 -1.94 -6.38
N LEU A 416 -6.98 -1.18 -5.37
CA LEU A 416 -7.05 -1.61 -3.96
C LEU A 416 -8.47 -1.93 -3.50
N SER A 417 -9.45 -1.12 -3.93
CA SER A 417 -10.86 -1.32 -3.56
C SER A 417 -11.44 -2.59 -4.18
N ILE A 418 -11.13 -2.85 -5.46
CA ILE A 418 -11.51 -4.09 -6.15
C ILE A 418 -10.85 -5.28 -5.46
N GLY A 419 -9.53 -5.24 -5.25
CA GLY A 419 -8.78 -6.34 -4.65
C GLY A 419 -9.23 -6.68 -3.24
N GLY A 420 -9.40 -5.67 -2.38
CA GLY A 420 -9.88 -5.88 -1.01
C GLY A 420 -11.32 -6.43 -0.96
N ALA A 421 -12.19 -5.97 -1.86
CA ALA A 421 -13.54 -6.53 -1.96
C ALA A 421 -13.55 -7.96 -2.51
N LEU A 422 -12.64 -8.28 -3.44
CA LEU A 422 -12.51 -9.63 -4.00
C LEU A 422 -12.14 -10.66 -2.93
N VAL A 423 -11.37 -10.29 -1.90
CA VAL A 423 -11.07 -11.18 -0.76
C VAL A 423 -12.37 -11.72 -0.16
N ALA A 424 -13.23 -10.82 0.30
CA ALA A 424 -14.50 -11.19 0.93
C ALA A 424 -15.51 -11.78 -0.08
N ALA A 425 -15.50 -11.32 -1.34
CA ALA A 425 -16.39 -11.86 -2.37
C ALA A 425 -16.07 -13.31 -2.74
N VAL A 426 -14.78 -13.67 -2.83
CA VAL A 426 -14.35 -15.05 -3.07
C VAL A 426 -14.75 -15.93 -1.89
N LEU A 427 -14.49 -15.50 -0.66
CA LEU A 427 -14.91 -16.24 0.54
C LEU A 427 -16.43 -16.50 0.54
N ALA A 428 -17.23 -15.48 0.23
CA ALA A 428 -18.68 -15.61 0.13
C ALA A 428 -19.11 -16.59 -0.98
N ARG A 429 -18.46 -16.53 -2.15
CA ARG A 429 -18.81 -17.36 -3.32
C ARG A 429 -18.57 -18.85 -3.09
N TYR A 430 -17.58 -19.19 -2.27
CA TYR A 430 -17.18 -20.56 -1.97
C TYR A 430 -17.75 -21.08 -0.64
N GLY A 431 -18.62 -20.31 0.03
CA GLY A 431 -19.30 -20.75 1.25
C GLY A 431 -18.41 -20.77 2.48
N TYR A 432 -17.52 -19.78 2.63
CA TYR A 432 -16.70 -19.61 3.83
C TYR A 432 -17.56 -19.40 5.08
N GLU A 433 -17.22 -20.11 6.16
CA GLU A 433 -17.91 -20.04 7.45
C GLU A 433 -16.98 -19.43 8.52
N ALA A 434 -17.16 -18.15 8.82
CA ALA A 434 -16.33 -17.45 9.79
C ALA A 434 -16.31 -18.14 11.16
N GLY A 435 -15.11 -18.32 11.74
CA GLY A 435 -14.93 -18.95 13.05
C GLY A 435 -15.14 -20.47 13.10
N ALA A 436 -15.46 -21.14 11.99
CA ALA A 436 -15.55 -22.60 11.96
C ALA A 436 -14.15 -23.24 12.16
N SER A 437 -14.07 -24.26 13.00
CA SER A 437 -12.83 -25.01 13.24
C SER A 437 -12.33 -25.74 12.00
N THR A 438 -13.26 -26.12 11.11
CA THR A 438 -12.97 -26.76 9.84
C THR A 438 -13.82 -26.11 8.75
N GLN A 439 -13.18 -25.66 7.67
CA GLN A 439 -13.88 -25.02 6.56
C GLN A 439 -14.40 -26.06 5.56
N PRO A 440 -15.49 -25.76 4.83
CA PRO A 440 -15.91 -26.58 3.69
C PRO A 440 -14.78 -26.74 2.66
N ALA A 441 -14.68 -27.91 2.03
CA ALA A 441 -13.65 -28.18 1.02
C ALA A 441 -13.68 -27.16 -0.14
N ALA A 442 -14.88 -26.70 -0.52
CA ALA A 442 -15.05 -25.65 -1.53
C ALA A 442 -14.44 -24.31 -1.06
N ALA A 443 -14.61 -23.93 0.20
CA ALA A 443 -14.02 -22.71 0.77
C ALA A 443 -12.49 -22.79 0.79
N ILE A 444 -11.93 -23.94 1.14
CA ILE A 444 -10.48 -24.18 1.10
C ILE A 444 -9.94 -24.08 -0.33
N ASP A 445 -10.60 -24.69 -1.32
CA ASP A 445 -10.19 -24.57 -2.72
C ASP A 445 -10.30 -23.13 -3.23
N GLY A 446 -11.37 -22.42 -2.83
CA GLY A 446 -11.52 -20.98 -3.08
C GLY A 446 -10.36 -20.14 -2.53
N ILE A 447 -9.89 -20.44 -1.31
CA ILE A 447 -8.73 -19.78 -0.70
C ILE A 447 -7.45 -20.05 -1.51
N ARG A 448 -7.22 -21.30 -1.91
CA ARG A 448 -6.04 -21.70 -2.72
C ARG A 448 -6.05 -21.03 -4.09
N LEU A 449 -7.20 -21.04 -4.77
CA LEU A 449 -7.39 -20.35 -6.05
C LEU A 449 -7.16 -18.85 -5.90
N ALA A 450 -7.60 -18.24 -4.80
CA ALA A 450 -7.46 -16.81 -4.58
C ALA A 450 -6.00 -16.37 -4.43
N VAL A 451 -5.22 -17.08 -3.60
CA VAL A 451 -3.79 -16.75 -3.36
C VAL A 451 -2.93 -17.04 -4.59
N SER A 452 -3.31 -18.02 -5.40
CA SER A 452 -2.58 -18.40 -6.63
C SER A 452 -3.22 -17.79 -7.88
N VAL A 453 -4.21 -18.47 -8.46
CA VAL A 453 -4.72 -18.22 -9.81
C VAL A 453 -5.36 -16.84 -9.93
N TYR A 454 -6.23 -16.45 -8.99
CA TYR A 454 -6.91 -15.15 -9.06
C TYR A 454 -5.96 -13.97 -8.80
N CYS A 455 -4.87 -14.17 -8.05
CA CYS A 455 -3.79 -13.18 -7.97
C CYS A 455 -2.92 -13.16 -9.22
N ALA A 456 -2.69 -14.30 -9.87
CA ALA A 456 -1.84 -14.38 -11.05
C ALA A 456 -2.51 -13.79 -12.31
N LEU A 457 -3.83 -13.98 -12.48
CA LEU A 457 -4.54 -13.52 -13.68
C LEU A 457 -4.39 -12.01 -13.95
N PRO A 458 -4.61 -11.09 -12.97
CA PRO A 458 -4.42 -9.67 -13.21
C PRO A 458 -2.96 -9.29 -13.49
N PHE A 459 -1.97 -9.95 -12.86
CA PHE A 459 -0.56 -9.74 -13.19
C PHE A 459 -0.20 -10.22 -14.60
N LEU A 460 -0.68 -11.39 -15.02
CA LEU A 460 -0.51 -11.86 -16.40
C LEU A 460 -1.17 -10.92 -17.41
N ALA A 461 -2.37 -10.42 -17.09
CA ALA A 461 -3.03 -9.40 -17.89
C ALA A 461 -2.23 -8.08 -17.93
N ALA A 462 -1.63 -7.66 -16.81
CA ALA A 462 -0.75 -6.51 -16.75
C ALA A 462 0.50 -6.69 -17.63
N VAL A 463 1.11 -7.88 -17.62
CA VAL A 463 2.22 -8.22 -18.53
C VAL A 463 1.76 -8.17 -19.99
N ALA A 464 0.58 -8.72 -20.30
CA ALA A 464 0.02 -8.68 -21.65
C ALA A 464 -0.25 -7.24 -22.13
N LEU A 465 -0.71 -6.36 -21.24
CA LEU A 465 -0.94 -4.95 -21.54
C LEU A 465 0.34 -4.21 -21.93
N LEU A 466 1.51 -4.62 -21.42
CA LEU A 466 2.79 -4.00 -21.76
C LEU A 466 3.19 -4.21 -23.22
N PHE A 467 2.65 -5.21 -23.92
CA PHE A 467 2.84 -5.33 -25.36
C PHE A 467 2.21 -4.18 -26.14
N PHE A 468 1.19 -3.52 -25.57
CA PHE A 468 0.57 -2.31 -26.13
C PHE A 468 1.20 -1.01 -25.60
N TYR A 469 2.19 -1.10 -24.71
CA TYR A 469 2.90 0.06 -24.18
C TYR A 469 3.99 0.52 -25.16
N GLU A 470 3.76 1.69 -25.76
CA GLU A 470 4.58 2.23 -26.86
C GLU A 470 5.94 2.80 -26.42
N ILE A 471 6.15 3.06 -25.12
CA ILE A 471 7.39 3.69 -24.62
C ILE A 471 8.40 2.61 -24.25
N ASP A 472 9.18 2.17 -25.23
CA ASP A 472 10.36 1.35 -25.03
C ASP A 472 11.64 2.19 -24.87
N LYS A 473 12.78 1.53 -24.67
CA LYS A 473 14.07 2.20 -24.45
C LYS A 473 14.43 3.18 -25.60
N PRO A 474 14.34 2.80 -26.90
CA PRO A 474 14.56 3.75 -27.99
C PRO A 474 13.60 4.95 -27.96
N MET A 475 12.30 4.71 -27.72
CA MET A 475 11.31 5.78 -27.67
C MET A 475 11.55 6.74 -26.50
N GLU A 476 11.88 6.20 -25.32
CA GLU A 476 12.26 6.97 -24.12
C GLU A 476 13.42 7.92 -24.43
N THR A 477 14.53 7.40 -24.97
CA THR A 477 15.71 8.21 -25.32
C THR A 477 15.39 9.29 -26.36
N ARG A 478 14.53 8.97 -27.33
CA ARG A 478 14.07 9.94 -28.33
C ARG A 478 13.28 11.09 -27.70
N ILE A 479 12.33 10.77 -26.81
CA ILE A 479 11.48 11.75 -26.12
C ILE A 479 12.36 12.67 -25.26
N GLU A 480 13.29 12.09 -24.48
CA GLU A 480 14.21 12.86 -23.64
C GLU A 480 15.06 13.85 -24.45
N HIS A 481 15.63 13.40 -25.57
CA HIS A 481 16.44 14.23 -26.43
C HIS A 481 15.63 15.35 -27.11
N GLU A 482 14.46 15.02 -27.68
CA GLU A 482 13.62 16.01 -28.37
C GLU A 482 13.03 17.05 -27.39
N LEU A 483 12.56 16.64 -26.21
CA LEU A 483 12.09 17.56 -25.18
C LEU A 483 13.22 18.42 -24.62
N GLY A 484 14.40 17.83 -24.39
CA GLY A 484 15.59 18.56 -23.99
C GLY A 484 15.93 19.69 -24.98
N ALA A 485 15.93 19.38 -26.27
CA ALA A 485 16.17 20.36 -27.33
C ALA A 485 15.08 21.45 -27.41
N ARG A 486 13.80 21.12 -27.18
CA ARG A 486 12.71 22.13 -27.12
C ARG A 486 12.87 23.06 -25.92
N ARG A 487 13.20 22.50 -24.75
CA ARG A 487 13.41 23.27 -23.51
C ARG A 487 14.63 24.20 -23.63
N ALA A 488 15.73 23.75 -24.24
CA ALA A 488 16.90 24.57 -24.51
C ALA A 488 16.57 25.76 -25.44
N ARG A 489 15.84 25.51 -26.54
CA ARG A 489 15.37 26.56 -27.45
C ARG A 489 14.48 27.59 -26.76
N ALA A 490 13.54 27.14 -25.93
CA ALA A 490 12.65 28.02 -25.17
C ALA A 490 13.41 28.87 -24.12
N ALA A 491 14.51 28.35 -23.58
CA ALA A 491 15.36 29.06 -22.63
C ALA A 491 16.37 30.03 -23.28
N GLY A 492 16.39 30.15 -24.62
CA GLY A 492 17.33 31.02 -25.34
C GLY A 492 18.79 30.54 -25.31
N ALA A 493 19.05 29.30 -24.87
CA ALA A 493 20.37 28.70 -24.95
C ALA A 493 20.60 28.23 -26.40
N THR A 494 21.50 28.90 -27.12
CA THR A 494 22.04 28.40 -28.38
C THR A 494 22.98 27.22 -28.12
N PRO A 495 23.05 26.23 -29.04
CA PRO A 495 23.75 24.97 -28.82
C PRO A 495 25.25 25.13 -28.53
#